data_AF-A0A7W5M2R8-F1
#
_entry.id   AF-A0A7W5M2R8-F1
#
_cell.length_a   1.000
_cell.length_b   1.000
_cell.length_c   1.000
_cell.angle_alpha   90.00
_cell.angle_beta   90.00
_cell.angle_gamma   90.00
#
_symmetry.space_group_name_H-M   'P 1'
#
loop_
_entity.id
_entity.type
_entity.pdbx_description
1 polymer ?
#
loop_
_entity_poly.entity_id
_entity_poly.type
_entity_poly.pdbx_seq_one_letter_code
_entity_poly.pdbx_strand_id
1 'polypeptide(L)'
;MAVFCFIEHLVRRPMLDLTLFRYPRFVGVQLLAAAPAYAFVVLLILLPVRFVGVERLSAVAAGQMMIALSGPLLILPVAAGLLTRWLPAATICSVGLVISAAGLFWLAHIPVGSDHVALIAPLLTIGIGISLPWGLMDGLAVSVVPKERAGMATGILSTTRVAGEGVALAIVSAVLSALTQSYLGTSHEATVAAQRLVTGDLNGAGRALSGMGELELIHAYNSAFGLLLWFLTGITILTAIVIFTFMGRGTGEAREAAEESIAV
;
A
#
# COMPACT_ATOMS: atom_id res chain seq x y z
N MET A 1 6.71 -24.32 -6.50
CA MET A 1 5.62 -23.98 -5.55
C MET A 1 4.78 -25.20 -5.19
N ALA A 2 4.17 -25.91 -6.15
CA ALA A 2 3.40 -27.14 -5.86
C ALA A 2 4.18 -28.23 -5.10
N VAL A 3 5.47 -28.43 -5.44
CA VAL A 3 6.36 -29.39 -4.77
C VAL A 3 6.64 -29.00 -3.30
N PHE A 4 6.71 -27.70 -2.99
CA PHE A 4 6.94 -27.22 -1.63
C PHE A 4 5.69 -27.45 -0.76
N CYS A 5 4.49 -27.07 -1.23
CA CYS A 5 3.24 -27.34 -0.52
C CYS A 5 3.00 -28.85 -0.29
N PHE A 6 3.36 -29.70 -1.27
CA PHE A 6 3.21 -31.14 -1.15
C PHE A 6 4.16 -31.73 -0.09
N ILE A 7 5.43 -31.30 -0.08
CA ILE A 7 6.40 -31.73 0.93
C ILE A 7 6.01 -31.23 2.33
N GLU A 8 5.48 -30.02 2.44
CA GLU A 8 5.09 -29.43 3.72
C GLU A 8 3.87 -30.12 4.35
N HIS A 9 2.95 -30.64 3.54
CA HIS A 9 1.83 -31.48 4.00
C HIS A 9 2.26 -32.87 4.51
N LEU A 10 3.43 -33.35 4.11
CA LEU A 10 3.94 -34.69 4.43
C LEU A 10 4.84 -34.71 5.69
N VAL A 11 5.26 -33.55 6.20
CA VAL A 11 6.20 -33.43 7.32
C VAL A 11 5.47 -33.24 8.65
N ARG A 12 5.80 -34.04 9.67
CA ARG A 12 5.18 -34.02 11.03
C ARG A 12 5.38 -32.71 11.83
N ARG A 13 6.25 -31.81 11.37
CA ARG A 13 6.50 -30.46 11.91
C ARG A 13 6.66 -29.48 10.74
N PRO A 14 5.57 -29.07 10.08
CA PRO A 14 5.65 -28.15 8.95
C PRO A 14 6.18 -26.78 9.42
N MET A 15 7.03 -26.13 8.62
CA MET A 15 7.54 -24.79 8.91
C MET A 15 6.45 -23.71 8.73
N LEU A 16 5.40 -24.03 7.95
CA LEU A 16 4.24 -23.18 7.71
C LEU A 16 2.96 -23.96 8.07
N ASP A 17 2.45 -23.73 9.29
CA ASP A 17 1.19 -24.35 9.70
C ASP A 17 0.01 -23.62 9.04
N LEU A 18 -0.46 -24.16 7.91
CA LEU A 18 -1.57 -23.62 7.12
C LEU A 18 -2.90 -23.57 7.89
N THR A 19 -3.01 -24.25 9.05
CA THR A 19 -4.17 -24.08 9.94
C THR A 19 -4.29 -22.66 10.49
N LEU A 20 -3.20 -21.86 10.48
CA LEU A 20 -3.24 -20.45 10.88
C LEU A 20 -4.15 -19.61 9.97
N PHE A 21 -4.28 -19.94 8.68
CA PHE A 21 -5.20 -19.26 7.75
C PHE A 21 -6.68 -19.58 8.01
N ARG A 22 -7.01 -20.59 8.84
CA ARG A 22 -8.40 -20.79 9.30
C ARG A 22 -8.83 -19.71 10.29
N TYR A 23 -7.90 -18.99 10.92
CA TYR A 23 -8.24 -17.92 11.85
C TYR A 23 -8.44 -16.60 11.09
N PRO A 24 -9.65 -16.00 11.12
CA PRO A 24 -9.94 -14.75 10.43
C PRO A 24 -9.00 -13.60 10.84
N ARG A 25 -8.53 -13.62 12.10
CA ARG A 25 -7.59 -12.63 12.62
C ARG A 25 -6.20 -12.72 11.97
N PHE A 26 -5.71 -13.93 11.71
CA PHE A 26 -4.43 -14.12 11.03
C PHE A 26 -4.51 -13.60 9.58
N VAL A 27 -5.61 -13.88 8.87
CA VAL A 27 -5.87 -13.33 7.53
C VAL A 27 -5.92 -11.80 7.56
N GLY A 28 -6.59 -11.22 8.57
CA GLY A 28 -6.64 -9.77 8.76
C GLY A 28 -5.26 -9.13 8.97
N VAL A 29 -4.37 -9.78 9.74
CA VAL A 29 -2.99 -9.31 9.93
C VAL A 29 -2.16 -9.45 8.64
N GLN A 30 -2.34 -10.52 7.87
CA GLN A 30 -1.65 -10.66 6.58
C GLN A 30 -2.11 -9.61 5.56
N LEU A 31 -3.40 -9.28 5.53
CA LEU A 31 -3.93 -8.17 4.74
C LEU A 31 -3.38 -6.82 5.19
N LEU A 32 -3.28 -6.61 6.51
CA LEU A 32 -2.64 -5.44 7.09
C LEU A 32 -1.17 -5.31 6.65
N ALA A 33 -0.46 -6.43 6.49
CA ALA A 33 0.91 -6.46 5.99
C ALA A 33 1.05 -6.15 4.50
N ALA A 34 0.03 -6.48 3.71
CA ALA A 34 -0.02 -6.14 2.29
C ALA A 34 -0.49 -4.69 2.04
N ALA A 35 -1.25 -4.09 2.96
CA ALA A 35 -1.85 -2.78 2.74
C ALA A 35 -0.85 -1.65 2.42
N PRO A 36 0.28 -1.53 3.13
CA PRO A 36 1.26 -0.50 2.83
C PRO A 36 1.94 -0.67 1.47
N ALA A 37 1.96 -1.89 0.91
CA ALA A 37 2.57 -2.15 -0.39
C ALA A 37 1.93 -1.27 -1.48
N TYR A 38 0.61 -1.26 -1.58
CA TYR A 38 -0.10 -0.51 -2.61
C TYR A 38 -0.47 0.92 -2.19
N ALA A 39 -0.66 1.18 -0.88
CA ALA A 39 -1.06 2.51 -0.40
C ALA A 39 0.12 3.48 -0.23
N PHE A 40 1.35 2.97 -0.08
CA PHE A 40 2.51 3.79 0.24
C PHE A 40 3.76 3.41 -0.56
N VAL A 41 4.18 2.15 -0.55
CA VAL A 41 5.47 1.73 -1.15
C VAL A 41 5.50 1.98 -2.65
N VAL A 42 4.40 1.70 -3.35
CA VAL A 42 4.28 2.00 -4.77
C VAL A 42 4.41 3.50 -5.08
N LEU A 43 3.93 4.38 -4.19
CA LEU A 43 4.06 5.83 -4.35
C LEU A 43 5.51 6.31 -4.19
N LEU A 44 6.31 5.64 -3.34
CA LEU A 44 7.74 5.96 -3.20
C LEU A 44 8.52 5.77 -4.50
N ILE A 45 7.97 5.01 -5.45
CA ILE A 45 8.59 4.79 -6.76
C ILE A 45 7.95 5.69 -7.81
N LEU A 46 6.62 5.72 -7.87
CA LEU A 46 5.89 6.50 -8.86
C LEU A 46 6.09 8.02 -8.71
N LEU A 47 6.11 8.55 -7.48
CA LEU A 47 6.16 9.99 -7.25
C LEU A 47 7.52 10.60 -7.64
N PRO A 48 8.68 10.03 -7.25
CA PRO A 48 9.95 10.54 -7.75
C PRO A 48 10.07 10.48 -9.28
N VAL A 49 9.54 9.41 -9.89
CA VAL A 49 9.49 9.26 -11.34
C VAL A 49 8.64 10.36 -11.99
N ARG A 50 7.46 10.67 -11.40
CA ARG A 50 6.62 11.79 -11.82
C ARG A 50 7.35 13.13 -11.63
N PHE A 51 7.91 13.39 -10.46
CA PHE A 51 8.53 14.68 -10.11
C PHE A 51 9.76 14.97 -10.97
N VAL A 52 10.67 14.03 -11.10
CA VAL A 52 11.93 14.23 -11.83
C VAL A 52 11.74 14.01 -13.32
N GLY A 53 10.98 12.98 -13.72
CA GLY A 53 10.82 12.60 -15.13
C GLY A 53 9.80 13.44 -15.89
N VAL A 54 8.64 13.68 -15.27
CA VAL A 54 7.51 14.37 -15.93
C VAL A 54 7.50 15.87 -15.59
N GLU A 55 7.57 16.22 -14.30
CA GLU A 55 7.53 17.60 -13.83
C GLU A 55 8.89 18.30 -13.90
N ARG A 56 9.95 17.57 -14.27
CA ARG A 56 11.34 18.05 -14.41
C ARG A 56 11.87 18.79 -13.18
N LEU A 57 11.42 18.40 -12.00
CA LEU A 57 11.91 18.92 -10.73
C LEU A 57 13.35 18.48 -10.49
N SER A 58 14.08 19.31 -9.76
CA SER A 58 15.39 18.91 -9.27
C SER A 58 15.25 17.73 -8.31
N ALA A 59 16.25 16.82 -8.31
CA ALA A 59 16.25 15.68 -7.39
C ALA A 59 16.16 16.10 -5.92
N VAL A 60 16.71 17.26 -5.57
CA VAL A 60 16.63 17.84 -4.22
C VAL A 60 15.19 18.22 -3.88
N ALA A 61 14.48 18.91 -4.77
CA ALA A 61 13.09 19.29 -4.55
C ALA A 61 12.16 18.06 -4.45
N ALA A 62 12.34 17.07 -5.34
CA ALA A 62 11.63 15.81 -5.25
C ALA A 62 11.89 15.09 -3.92
N GLY A 63 13.15 15.07 -3.45
CA GLY A 63 13.52 14.53 -2.15
C GLY A 63 12.81 15.23 -0.99
N GLN A 64 12.72 16.56 -1.01
CA GLN A 64 11.98 17.34 -0.01
C GLN A 64 10.49 16.97 0.04
N MET A 65 9.86 16.74 -1.11
CA MET A 65 8.47 16.28 -1.17
C MET A 65 8.32 14.85 -0.62
N MET A 66 9.32 13.99 -0.84
CA MET A 66 9.31 12.63 -0.27
C MET A 66 9.51 12.61 1.24
N ILE A 67 10.13 13.64 1.82
CA ILE A 67 10.14 13.84 3.27
C ILE A 67 8.73 14.13 3.79
N ALA A 68 7.89 14.87 3.06
CA ALA A 68 6.50 15.09 3.47
C ALA A 68 5.71 13.76 3.52
N LEU A 69 5.97 12.86 2.58
CA LEU A 69 5.34 11.54 2.55
C LEU A 69 5.87 10.61 3.65
N SER A 70 7.19 10.57 3.87
CA SER A 70 7.84 9.59 4.77
C SER A 70 8.09 10.10 6.20
N GLY A 71 8.16 11.41 6.40
CA GLY A 71 8.42 12.05 7.69
C GLY A 71 7.46 11.64 8.81
N PRO A 72 6.14 11.51 8.57
CA PRO A 72 5.20 11.01 9.57
C PRO A 72 5.55 9.62 10.12
N LEU A 73 6.22 8.75 9.34
CA LEU A 73 6.62 7.41 9.79
C LEU A 73 7.74 7.43 10.83
N LEU A 74 8.45 8.55 11.00
CA LEU A 74 9.50 8.64 12.01
C LEU A 74 8.94 8.75 13.44
N ILE A 75 7.73 9.30 13.60
CA ILE A 75 7.20 9.68 14.91
C ILE A 75 5.88 8.95 15.21
N LEU A 76 4.97 8.90 14.23
CA LEU A 76 3.61 8.44 14.48
C LEU A 76 3.44 6.93 14.75
N PRO A 77 4.32 6.01 14.32
CA PRO A 77 4.24 4.62 14.74
C PRO A 77 4.29 4.44 16.27
N VAL A 78 5.10 5.25 16.96
CA VAL A 78 5.18 5.24 18.43
C VAL A 78 3.86 5.72 19.05
N ALA A 79 3.29 6.79 18.49
CA ALA A 79 1.99 7.30 18.91
C ALA A 79 0.87 6.27 18.70
N ALA A 80 0.90 5.52 17.59
CA ALA A 80 -0.03 4.44 17.32
C ALA A 80 0.02 3.36 18.41
N GLY A 81 1.22 2.96 18.82
CA GLY A 81 1.44 2.03 19.93
C GLY A 81 0.83 2.53 21.24
N LEU A 82 1.06 3.80 21.59
CA LEU A 82 0.46 4.40 22.79
C LEU A 82 -1.07 4.45 22.72
N LEU A 83 -1.63 4.71 21.52
CA LEU A 83 -3.06 4.84 21.30
C LEU A 83 -3.83 3.52 21.58
N THR A 84 -3.14 2.37 21.48
CA THR A 84 -3.73 1.06 21.78
C THR A 84 -4.18 0.89 23.25
N ARG A 85 -3.71 1.77 24.15
CA ARG A 85 -4.16 1.78 25.56
C ARG A 85 -5.60 2.25 25.72
N TRP A 86 -6.12 2.99 24.74
CA TRP A 86 -7.47 3.57 24.77
C TRP A 86 -8.37 3.05 23.66
N LEU A 87 -7.81 2.69 22.50
CA LEU A 87 -8.57 2.24 21.33
C LEU A 87 -8.13 0.84 20.88
N PRO A 88 -9.05 0.01 20.35
CA PRO A 88 -8.68 -1.27 19.74
C PRO A 88 -7.73 -1.06 18.56
N ALA A 89 -6.69 -1.88 18.47
CA ALA A 89 -5.70 -1.81 17.39
C ALA A 89 -6.35 -1.93 15.99
N ALA A 90 -7.42 -2.73 15.87
CA ALA A 90 -8.21 -2.84 14.64
C ALA A 90 -8.79 -1.49 14.19
N THR A 91 -9.35 -0.73 15.13
CA THR A 91 -9.91 0.60 14.87
C THR A 91 -8.81 1.57 14.46
N ILE A 92 -7.68 1.58 15.17
CA ILE A 92 -6.54 2.45 14.85
C ILE A 92 -6.00 2.18 13.43
N CYS A 93 -5.79 0.90 13.08
CA CYS A 93 -5.32 0.52 11.74
C CYS A 93 -6.33 0.91 10.66
N SER A 94 -7.62 0.67 10.89
CA SER A 94 -8.67 0.97 9.92
C SER A 94 -8.82 2.47 9.69
N VAL A 95 -8.79 3.27 10.76
CA VAL A 95 -8.80 4.73 10.68
C VAL A 95 -7.57 5.24 9.94
N GLY A 96 -6.38 4.68 10.23
CA GLY A 96 -5.16 5.02 9.50
C GLY A 96 -5.27 4.77 8.00
N LEU A 97 -5.79 3.61 7.60
CA LEU A 97 -6.02 3.29 6.18
C LEU A 97 -7.05 4.21 5.52
N VAL A 98 -8.12 4.61 6.24
CA VAL A 98 -9.08 5.59 5.74
C VAL A 98 -8.43 6.96 5.55
N ILE A 99 -7.57 7.39 6.48
CA ILE A 99 -6.79 8.64 6.33
C ILE A 99 -5.86 8.53 5.12
N SER A 100 -5.16 7.41 4.93
CA SER A 100 -4.33 7.19 3.74
C SER A 100 -5.15 7.22 2.45
N ALA A 101 -6.33 6.60 2.44
CA ALA A 101 -7.24 6.63 1.31
C ALA A 101 -7.73 8.04 0.98
N ALA A 102 -8.02 8.86 2.00
CA ALA A 102 -8.36 10.26 1.84
C ALA A 102 -7.19 11.07 1.24
N GLY A 103 -5.96 10.79 1.68
CA GLY A 103 -4.75 11.39 1.10
C GLY A 103 -4.52 10.98 -0.36
N LEU A 104 -4.71 9.70 -0.70
CA LEU A 104 -4.67 9.18 -2.08
C LEU A 104 -5.74 9.84 -2.96
N PHE A 105 -6.96 9.94 -2.44
CA PHE A 105 -8.08 10.59 -3.12
C PHE A 105 -7.78 12.08 -3.37
N TRP A 106 -7.25 12.77 -2.38
CA TRP A 106 -6.86 14.18 -2.51
C TRP A 106 -5.75 14.33 -3.56
N LEU A 107 -4.72 13.47 -3.51
CA LEU A 107 -3.64 13.47 -4.48
C LEU A 107 -4.14 13.23 -5.92
N ALA A 108 -5.18 12.41 -6.10
CA ALA A 108 -5.80 12.14 -7.41
C ALA A 108 -6.42 13.38 -8.06
N HIS A 109 -6.75 14.41 -7.28
CA HIS A 109 -7.32 15.67 -7.76
C HIS A 109 -6.27 16.74 -8.07
N ILE A 110 -4.99 16.49 -7.81
CA ILE A 110 -3.91 17.46 -8.06
C ILE A 110 -3.21 17.14 -9.39
N PRO A 111 -3.50 17.89 -10.46
CA PRO A 111 -2.91 17.63 -11.76
C PRO A 111 -1.40 17.90 -11.77
N VAL A 112 -0.72 17.19 -12.65
CA VAL A 112 0.71 17.41 -12.98
C VAL A 112 0.93 18.88 -13.36
N GLY A 113 1.96 19.52 -12.79
CA GLY A 113 2.28 20.93 -13.00
C GLY A 113 1.58 21.93 -12.07
N SER A 114 0.79 21.44 -11.10
CA SER A 114 0.28 22.27 -10.01
C SER A 114 1.40 22.76 -9.09
N ASP A 115 1.11 23.78 -8.26
CA ASP A 115 2.06 24.24 -7.25
C ASP A 115 2.48 23.08 -6.31
N HIS A 116 3.79 22.87 -6.18
CA HIS A 116 4.38 21.80 -5.39
C HIS A 116 3.97 21.86 -3.92
N VAL A 117 3.66 23.06 -3.41
CA VAL A 117 3.16 23.24 -2.03
C VAL A 117 1.81 22.54 -1.84
N ALA A 118 0.97 22.50 -2.88
CA ALA A 118 -0.33 21.82 -2.81
C ALA A 118 -0.19 20.30 -2.67
N LEU A 119 0.94 19.71 -3.08
CA LEU A 119 1.21 18.27 -2.95
C LEU A 119 1.66 17.89 -1.54
N ILE A 120 2.15 18.84 -0.72
CA ILE A 120 2.66 18.53 0.62
C ILE A 120 1.55 18.00 1.53
N ALA A 121 0.38 18.63 1.51
CA ALA A 121 -0.75 18.26 2.35
C ALA A 121 -1.29 16.83 2.09
N PRO A 122 -1.58 16.41 0.85
CA PRO A 122 -1.99 15.03 0.59
C PRO A 122 -0.89 14.02 0.89
N LEU A 123 0.38 14.33 0.61
CA LEU A 123 1.50 13.43 0.93
C LEU A 123 1.66 13.22 2.44
N LEU A 124 1.59 14.29 3.23
CA LEU A 124 1.55 14.20 4.69
C LEU A 124 0.35 13.38 5.15
N THR A 125 -0.83 13.59 4.56
CA THR A 125 -2.04 12.84 4.91
C THR A 125 -1.86 11.34 4.67
N ILE A 126 -1.29 10.95 3.52
CA ILE A 126 -0.98 9.54 3.21
C ILE A 126 -0.01 8.97 4.25
N GLY A 127 1.09 9.69 4.52
CA GLY A 127 2.10 9.30 5.49
C GLY A 127 1.53 9.14 6.90
N ILE A 128 0.74 10.11 7.37
CA ILE A 128 0.07 10.07 8.68
C ILE A 128 -0.83 8.84 8.80
N GLY A 129 -1.65 8.60 7.77
CA GLY A 129 -2.56 7.47 7.75
C GLY A 129 -1.83 6.13 7.83
N ILE A 130 -0.75 5.95 7.06
CA ILE A 130 -0.07 4.66 6.95
C ILE A 130 0.85 4.39 8.15
N SER A 131 1.34 5.43 8.82
CA SER A 131 2.13 5.28 10.05
C SER A 131 1.41 4.50 11.14
N LEU A 132 0.08 4.65 11.24
CA LEU A 132 -0.73 3.99 12.26
C LEU A 132 -0.71 2.46 12.13
N PRO A 133 -1.16 1.86 11.01
CA PRO A 133 -1.09 0.42 10.81
C PRO A 133 0.36 -0.09 10.84
N TRP A 134 1.31 0.68 10.28
CA TRP A 134 2.71 0.29 10.24
C TRP A 134 3.31 0.11 11.64
N GLY A 135 2.97 0.97 12.61
CA GLY A 135 3.46 0.87 13.98
C GLY A 135 2.87 -0.28 14.81
N LEU A 136 1.76 -0.86 14.37
CA LEU A 136 1.04 -1.91 15.11
C LEU A 136 1.20 -3.30 14.50
N MET A 137 1.57 -3.37 13.22
CA MET A 137 1.55 -4.59 12.41
C MET A 137 2.38 -5.74 13.01
N ASP A 138 3.63 -5.49 13.41
CA ASP A 138 4.51 -6.54 13.93
C ASP A 138 4.02 -7.08 15.28
N GLY A 139 3.55 -6.20 16.16
CA GLY A 139 2.97 -6.57 17.45
C GLY A 139 1.67 -7.37 17.29
N LEU A 140 0.83 -6.98 16.31
CA LEU A 140 -0.39 -7.70 15.99
C LEU A 140 -0.12 -9.11 15.48
N ALA A 141 0.88 -9.30 14.64
CA ALA A 141 1.27 -10.61 14.12
C ALA A 141 1.69 -11.60 15.20
N VAL A 142 2.42 -11.13 16.20
CA VAL A 142 2.82 -11.96 17.34
C VAL A 142 1.64 -12.22 18.27
N SER A 143 0.70 -11.27 18.40
CA SER A 143 -0.43 -11.38 19.33
C SER A 143 -1.51 -12.39 18.92
N VAL A 144 -1.60 -12.74 17.64
CA VAL A 144 -2.65 -13.62 17.10
C VAL A 144 -2.27 -15.10 17.07
N VAL A 145 -1.09 -15.47 17.55
CA VAL A 145 -0.61 -16.85 17.60
C VAL A 145 -0.06 -17.21 18.99
N PRO A 146 -0.05 -18.50 19.38
CA PRO A 146 0.65 -18.96 20.57
C PRO A 146 2.13 -18.57 20.54
N LYS A 147 2.73 -18.33 21.71
CA LYS A 147 4.12 -17.84 21.84
C LYS A 147 5.13 -18.74 21.14
N GLU A 148 4.88 -20.04 21.12
CA GLU A 148 5.71 -21.07 20.49
C GLU A 148 5.74 -20.95 18.96
N ARG A 149 4.76 -20.24 18.39
CA ARG A 149 4.56 -20.03 16.94
C ARG A 149 4.81 -18.60 16.49
N ALA A 150 5.19 -17.70 17.40
CA ALA A 150 5.43 -16.28 17.11
C ALA A 150 6.46 -16.07 15.99
N GLY A 151 7.57 -16.83 16.03
CA GLY A 151 8.60 -16.75 14.99
C GLY A 151 8.09 -17.11 13.59
N MET A 152 7.19 -18.09 13.49
CA MET A 152 6.56 -18.46 12.21
C MET A 152 5.62 -17.36 11.71
N ALA A 153 4.79 -16.79 12.60
CA ALA A 153 3.88 -15.71 12.23
C ALA A 153 4.62 -14.47 11.71
N THR A 154 5.66 -14.02 12.42
CA THR A 154 6.49 -12.88 11.99
C THR A 154 7.23 -13.17 10.68
N GLY A 155 7.70 -14.41 10.48
CA GLY A 155 8.30 -14.84 9.22
C GLY A 155 7.33 -14.72 8.05
N ILE A 156 6.14 -15.31 8.19
CA ILE A 156 5.06 -15.26 7.18
C ILE A 156 4.63 -13.81 6.91
N LEU A 157 4.52 -12.97 7.93
CA LEU A 157 4.23 -11.54 7.82
C LEU A 157 5.28 -10.81 6.96
N SER A 158 6.55 -10.99 7.30
CA SER A 158 7.67 -10.33 6.62
C SER A 158 7.78 -10.75 5.16
N THR A 159 7.64 -12.05 4.89
CA THR A 159 7.60 -12.59 3.52
C THR A 159 6.41 -12.04 2.74
N THR A 160 5.22 -12.03 3.35
CA THR A 160 4.00 -11.52 2.70
C THR A 160 4.13 -10.03 2.39
N ARG A 161 4.72 -9.26 3.30
CA ARG A 161 4.98 -7.84 3.09
C ARG A 161 5.92 -7.61 1.91
N VAL A 162 7.11 -8.20 1.91
CA VAL A 162 8.11 -7.99 0.84
C VAL A 162 7.62 -8.53 -0.50
N ALA A 163 6.99 -9.71 -0.52
CA ALA A 163 6.37 -10.23 -1.72
C ALA A 163 5.24 -9.31 -2.22
N GLY A 164 4.42 -8.80 -1.30
CA GLY A 164 3.35 -7.85 -1.57
C GLY A 164 3.85 -6.55 -2.18
N GLU A 165 4.94 -5.99 -1.67
CA GLU A 165 5.61 -4.78 -2.20
C GLU A 165 6.02 -4.98 -3.67
N GLY A 166 6.68 -6.10 -3.99
CA GLY A 166 7.08 -6.41 -5.37
C GLY A 166 5.91 -6.67 -6.31
N VAL A 167 4.92 -7.46 -5.87
CA VAL A 167 3.72 -7.76 -6.67
C VAL A 167 2.89 -6.51 -6.90
N ALA A 168 2.68 -5.68 -5.87
CA ALA A 168 1.96 -4.43 -5.99
C ALA A 168 2.64 -3.49 -6.99
N LEU A 169 3.96 -3.36 -6.93
CA LEU A 169 4.70 -2.52 -7.87
C LEU A 169 4.57 -3.00 -9.31
N ALA A 170 4.69 -4.31 -9.55
CA ALA A 170 4.55 -4.88 -10.89
C ALA A 170 3.14 -4.66 -11.46
N ILE A 171 2.10 -4.93 -10.65
CA ILE A 171 0.70 -4.74 -11.04
C ILE A 171 0.42 -3.27 -11.30
N VAL A 172 0.79 -2.38 -10.36
CA VAL A 172 0.50 -0.95 -10.51
C VAL A 172 1.24 -0.36 -11.71
N SER A 173 2.51 -0.71 -11.94
CA SER A 173 3.25 -0.24 -13.11
C SER A 173 2.63 -0.73 -14.42
N ALA A 174 2.20 -2.00 -14.46
CA ALA A 174 1.50 -2.56 -15.62
C ALA A 174 0.14 -1.89 -15.86
N VAL A 175 -0.65 -1.66 -14.81
CA VAL A 175 -1.94 -0.96 -14.87
C VAL A 175 -1.74 0.48 -15.34
N LEU A 176 -0.77 1.20 -14.78
CA LEU A 176 -0.48 2.56 -15.20
C LEU A 176 -0.04 2.62 -16.66
N SER A 177 0.78 1.67 -17.11
CA SER A 177 1.20 1.57 -18.51
C SER A 177 0.01 1.29 -19.43
N ALA A 178 -0.87 0.36 -19.05
CA ALA A 178 -2.08 0.03 -19.81
C ALA A 178 -3.07 1.21 -19.86
N LEU A 179 -3.29 1.91 -18.74
CA LEU A 179 -4.13 3.10 -18.68
C LEU A 179 -3.53 4.21 -19.55
N THR A 180 -2.24 4.48 -19.45
CA THR A 180 -1.56 5.49 -20.26
C THR A 180 -1.67 5.14 -21.75
N GLN A 181 -1.45 3.87 -22.11
CA GLN A 181 -1.65 3.39 -23.48
C GLN A 181 -3.08 3.64 -23.96
N SER A 182 -4.10 3.40 -23.13
CA SER A 182 -5.50 3.62 -23.52
C SER A 182 -5.82 5.06 -23.91
N TYR A 183 -5.10 6.04 -23.33
CA TYR A 183 -5.20 7.45 -23.70
C TYR A 183 -4.35 7.83 -24.93
N LEU A 184 -3.27 7.10 -25.20
CA LEU A 184 -2.37 7.34 -26.34
C LEU A 184 -2.78 6.60 -27.62
N GLY A 185 -3.61 5.56 -27.51
CA GLY A 185 -4.09 4.73 -28.61
C GLY A 185 -3.59 3.28 -28.58
N THR A 186 -3.97 2.49 -29.57
CA THR A 186 -3.71 1.04 -29.60
C THR A 186 -2.48 0.63 -30.42
N SER A 187 -1.69 1.58 -30.92
CA SER A 187 -0.50 1.28 -31.72
C SER A 187 0.64 0.72 -30.87
N HIS A 188 1.56 0.00 -31.51
CA HIS A 188 2.78 -0.49 -30.84
C HIS A 188 3.62 0.67 -30.29
N GLU A 189 3.69 1.78 -31.03
CA GLU A 189 4.34 3.03 -30.62
C GLU A 189 3.71 3.61 -29.34
N ALA A 190 2.38 3.56 -29.22
CA ALA A 190 1.66 3.95 -28.01
C ALA A 190 2.02 3.08 -26.80
N THR A 191 2.16 1.76 -26.99
CA THR A 191 2.65 0.87 -25.93
C THR A 191 4.06 1.27 -25.48
N VAL A 192 4.98 1.49 -26.42
CA VAL A 192 6.37 1.86 -26.10
C VAL A 192 6.44 3.21 -25.40
N ALA A 193 5.68 4.21 -25.87
CA ALA A 193 5.62 5.52 -25.23
C ALA A 193 5.03 5.46 -23.83
N ALA A 194 3.95 4.69 -23.63
CA ALA A 194 3.34 4.50 -22.32
C ALA A 194 4.31 3.86 -21.33
N GLN A 195 5.06 2.83 -21.75
CA GLN A 195 6.09 2.21 -20.91
C GLN A 195 7.20 3.21 -20.52
N ARG A 196 7.65 4.04 -21.47
CA ARG A 196 8.66 5.08 -21.21
C ARG A 196 8.17 6.15 -20.25
N LEU A 197 6.91 6.59 -20.38
CA LEU A 197 6.28 7.54 -19.46
C LEU A 197 6.19 6.99 -18.04
N VAL A 198 5.83 5.72 -17.87
CA VAL A 198 5.79 5.07 -16.55
C VAL A 198 7.16 5.02 -15.88
N THR A 199 8.24 4.99 -16.66
CA THR A 199 9.62 5.08 -16.16
C THR A 199 10.16 6.51 -16.07
N GLY A 200 9.36 7.53 -16.45
CA GLY A 200 9.74 8.94 -16.41
C GLY A 200 10.55 9.44 -17.60
N ASP A 201 10.70 8.66 -18.67
CA ASP A 201 11.39 9.07 -19.90
C ASP A 201 10.43 9.76 -20.87
N LEU A 202 10.12 11.01 -20.56
CA LEU A 202 9.17 11.81 -21.33
C LEU A 202 9.71 12.15 -22.73
N ASN A 203 11.02 12.41 -22.84
CA ASN A 203 11.68 12.66 -24.13
C ASN A 203 11.67 11.41 -25.03
N GLY A 204 11.94 10.24 -24.46
CA GLY A 204 11.90 8.98 -25.19
C GLY A 204 10.47 8.58 -25.58
N ALA A 205 9.46 8.95 -24.80
CA ALA A 205 8.06 8.76 -25.17
C ALA A 205 7.66 9.63 -26.37
N GLY A 206 8.02 10.92 -26.39
CA GLY A 206 7.77 11.81 -27.53
C GLY A 206 8.50 11.37 -28.81
N ARG A 207 9.68 10.76 -28.69
CA ARG A 207 10.37 10.15 -29.84
C ARG A 207 9.67 8.90 -30.39
N ALA A 208 9.02 8.12 -29.53
CA ALA A 208 8.30 6.93 -29.93
C ALA A 208 6.98 7.28 -30.62
N LEU A 209 6.34 8.38 -30.23
CA LEU A 209 5.10 8.91 -30.80
C LEU A 209 5.31 10.32 -31.35
N SER A 210 6.00 10.41 -32.49
CA SER A 210 6.39 11.67 -33.12
C SER A 210 5.23 12.56 -33.59
N GLY A 211 3.98 12.06 -33.53
CA GLY A 211 2.76 12.79 -33.89
C GLY A 211 2.04 13.47 -32.71
N MET A 212 2.42 13.22 -31.46
CA MET A 212 1.78 13.83 -30.28
C MET A 212 2.67 14.87 -29.60
N GLY A 213 2.05 15.95 -29.13
CA GLY A 213 2.74 17.00 -28.40
C GLY A 213 3.13 16.56 -26.98
N GLU A 214 4.15 17.21 -26.40
CA GLU A 214 4.58 16.96 -25.01
C GLU A 214 3.42 17.13 -24.01
N LEU A 215 2.58 18.14 -24.25
CA LEU A 215 1.39 18.43 -23.44
C LEU A 215 0.34 17.32 -23.48
N GLU A 216 0.15 16.67 -24.64
CA GLU A 216 -0.81 15.57 -24.80
C GLU A 216 -0.32 14.32 -24.05
N LEU A 217 0.98 14.02 -24.13
CA LEU A 217 1.61 12.94 -23.37
C LEU A 217 1.48 13.15 -21.87
N ILE A 218 1.72 14.38 -21.39
CA ILE A 218 1.54 14.75 -19.98
C ILE A 218 0.07 14.60 -19.57
N HIS A 219 -0.88 15.02 -20.40
CA HIS A 219 -2.30 14.92 -20.11
C HIS A 219 -2.78 13.45 -20.04
N ALA A 220 -2.32 12.60 -20.96
CA ALA A 220 -2.58 11.17 -20.96
C ALA A 220 -2.01 10.49 -19.70
N TYR A 221 -0.77 10.80 -19.34
CA TYR A 221 -0.14 10.30 -18.11
C TYR A 221 -0.89 10.77 -16.86
N ASN A 222 -1.26 12.05 -16.77
CA ASN A 222 -1.97 12.62 -15.63
C ASN A 222 -3.35 11.96 -15.44
N SER A 223 -4.08 11.73 -16.54
CA SER A 223 -5.38 11.05 -16.50
C SER A 223 -5.25 9.59 -16.06
N ALA A 224 -4.26 8.87 -16.58
CA ALA A 224 -3.95 7.49 -16.18
C ALA A 224 -3.54 7.40 -14.70
N PHE A 225 -2.68 8.32 -14.25
CA PHE A 225 -2.23 8.40 -12.86
C PHE A 225 -3.38 8.71 -11.90
N GLY A 226 -4.27 9.65 -12.26
CA GLY A 226 -5.47 9.96 -11.49
C GLY A 226 -6.38 8.73 -11.33
N LEU A 227 -6.70 8.03 -12.42
CA LEU A 227 -7.50 6.79 -12.36
C LEU A 227 -6.83 5.70 -11.53
N LEU A 228 -5.51 5.54 -11.65
CA LEU A 228 -4.76 4.61 -10.82
C LEU A 228 -4.93 4.95 -9.33
N LEU A 229 -4.77 6.21 -8.95
CA LEU A 229 -4.93 6.64 -7.56
C LEU A 229 -6.36 6.39 -7.06
N TRP A 230 -7.39 6.57 -7.89
CA TRP A 230 -8.76 6.20 -7.55
C TRP A 230 -8.92 4.70 -7.29
N PHE A 231 -8.31 3.84 -8.10
CA PHE A 231 -8.31 2.39 -7.85
C PHE A 231 -7.60 2.06 -6.53
N LEU A 232 -6.44 2.68 -6.26
CA LEU A 232 -5.70 2.50 -5.02
C LEU A 232 -6.50 2.98 -3.80
N THR A 233 -7.18 4.12 -3.90
CA THR A 233 -8.12 4.60 -2.87
C THR A 233 -9.20 3.55 -2.59
N GLY A 234 -9.85 3.03 -3.63
CA GLY A 234 -10.91 2.02 -3.50
C GLY A 234 -10.42 0.74 -2.82
N ILE A 235 -9.25 0.21 -3.23
CA ILE A 235 -8.64 -0.98 -2.63
C ILE A 235 -8.25 -0.72 -1.17
N THR A 236 -7.75 0.48 -0.86
CA THR A 236 -7.37 0.87 0.50
C THR A 236 -8.59 0.97 1.42
N ILE A 237 -9.70 1.56 0.96
CA ILE A 237 -10.97 1.62 1.70
C ILE A 237 -11.53 0.21 1.91
N LEU A 238 -11.55 -0.62 0.86
CA LEU A 238 -12.00 -2.01 0.98
C LEU A 238 -11.18 -2.76 2.03
N THR A 239 -9.86 -2.59 2.02
CA THR A 239 -8.97 -3.24 2.98
C THR A 239 -9.20 -2.71 4.40
N ALA A 240 -9.45 -1.41 4.58
CA ALA A 240 -9.83 -0.84 5.87
C ALA A 240 -11.12 -1.48 6.42
N ILE A 241 -12.15 -1.67 5.59
CA ILE A 241 -13.42 -2.31 5.98
C ILE A 241 -13.20 -3.78 6.34
N VAL A 242 -12.43 -4.51 5.52
CA VAL A 242 -12.11 -5.92 5.79
C VAL A 242 -11.34 -6.07 7.10
N ILE A 243 -10.34 -5.21 7.34
CA ILE A 243 -9.56 -5.21 8.57
C ILE A 243 -10.44 -4.91 9.79
N PHE A 244 -11.29 -3.89 9.70
CA PHE A 244 -12.21 -3.53 10.77
C PHE A 244 -13.14 -4.70 11.14
N THR A 245 -13.70 -5.36 10.13
CA THR A 245 -14.66 -6.46 10.32
C THR A 245 -14.01 -7.78 10.78
N PHE A 246 -12.84 -8.13 10.24
CA PHE A 246 -12.15 -9.40 10.58
C PHE A 246 -11.41 -9.30 11.92
N MET A 247 -10.80 -8.16 12.24
CA MET A 247 -10.08 -7.97 13.51
C MET A 247 -11.00 -7.52 14.66
N GLY A 248 -12.12 -6.84 14.37
CA GLY A 248 -13.06 -6.39 15.41
C GLY A 248 -13.92 -7.50 16.04
N ARG A 249 -14.15 -8.61 15.32
CA ARG A 249 -14.98 -9.73 15.82
C ARG A 249 -14.32 -10.52 16.96
N GLY A 250 -13.00 -10.65 16.96
CA GLY A 250 -12.29 -11.46 17.95
C GLY A 250 -12.14 -10.84 19.34
N THR A 251 -12.43 -9.54 19.52
CA THR A 251 -12.43 -8.91 20.85
C THR A 251 -13.72 -9.18 21.65
N GLY A 252 -14.81 -9.57 20.98
CA GLY A 252 -16.05 -9.99 21.64
C GLY A 252 -15.89 -11.37 22.29
N GLU A 253 -15.40 -12.35 21.53
CA GLU A 253 -15.28 -13.74 21.99
C GLU A 253 -14.27 -13.91 23.14
N ALA A 254 -13.16 -13.17 23.13
CA ALA A 254 -12.17 -13.20 24.23
C ALA A 254 -12.69 -12.53 25.51
N ARG A 255 -13.62 -11.58 25.39
CA ARG A 255 -14.26 -10.90 26.51
C ARG A 255 -15.39 -11.74 27.10
N GLU A 256 -16.21 -12.38 26.26
CA GLU A 256 -17.20 -13.39 26.70
C GLU A 256 -16.54 -14.56 27.42
N ALA A 257 -15.44 -15.11 26.90
CA ALA A 257 -14.72 -16.22 27.56
C ALA A 257 -14.07 -15.81 28.89
N ALA A 258 -13.62 -14.56 29.02
CA ALA A 258 -13.09 -14.03 30.27
C ALA A 258 -14.21 -13.75 31.30
N GLU A 259 -15.37 -13.29 30.84
CA GLU A 259 -16.56 -13.08 31.69
C GLU A 259 -17.14 -14.44 32.16
N GLU A 260 -17.16 -15.49 31.33
CA GLU A 260 -17.55 -16.85 31.74
C GLU A 260 -16.58 -17.49 32.74
N SER A 261 -15.27 -17.26 32.61
CA SER A 261 -14.27 -17.82 33.54
C SER A 261 -14.25 -17.13 34.91
N ILE A 262 -14.84 -15.94 35.05
CA ILE A 262 -14.99 -15.22 36.32
C ILE A 262 -16.34 -15.55 36.98
N ALA A 263 -17.29 -16.09 36.21
CA ALA A 263 -18.62 -16.49 36.67
C ALA A 263 -18.70 -17.93 37.22
N VAL A 264 -17.59 -18.67 37.21
CA VAL A 264 -17.43 -20.04 37.78
C VAL A 264 -16.50 -19.99 38.99
#